data_AF-A0A3B9XFJ2-F1
#
_entry.id   AF-A0A3B9XFJ2-F1
#
_cell.length_a   1.000
_cell.length_b   1.000
_cell.length_c   1.000
_cell.angle_alpha   90.00
_cell.angle_beta   90.00
_cell.angle_gamma   90.00
#
_symmetry.space_group_name_H-M   'P 1'
#
loop_
_entity.id
_entity.type
_entity.pdbx_description
1 polymer ?
#
loop_
_entity_poly.entity_id
_entity_poly.type
_entity_poly.pdbx_seq_one_letter_code
_entity_poly.pdbx_strand_id
1 'polypeptide(L)'
;MLPSDTFKLRLAEAGQAPPAMVLLVGPASSVGRQWPIEDPDIVIGRSPNAKIFVDDRSVSKFHAKLVLSGGDVSLMDLESTNKTFVNGKLIPPLQPIKLQNNDQIKTGNIIFKFLERGSIETVASAQAFDRALTDALTEIANRGALEAKAPEFFKRASLLGFPLSLLIFDIDKFKLVNDTHG
;
A
#
# COMPACT_ATOMS: atom_id res chain seq x y z
N MET A 1 -14.26 2.36 28.58
CA MET A 1 -13.36 1.26 28.95
C MET A 1 -13.56 0.16 27.91
N LEU A 2 -12.69 0.07 26.89
CA LEU A 2 -12.79 -1.02 25.90
C LEU A 2 -12.29 -2.32 26.57
N PRO A 3 -12.98 -3.47 26.43
CA PRO A 3 -12.60 -4.69 27.14
C PRO A 3 -11.23 -5.21 26.64
N SER A 4 -10.35 -5.52 27.60
CA SER A 4 -8.98 -6.03 27.40
C SER A 4 -8.88 -7.27 26.52
N ASP A 5 -9.96 -8.02 26.37
CA ASP A 5 -9.97 -9.31 25.68
C ASP A 5 -10.05 -9.16 24.16
N THR A 6 -10.70 -8.11 23.66
CA THR A 6 -10.74 -7.82 22.21
C THR A 6 -9.36 -7.41 21.70
N PHE A 7 -8.54 -6.76 22.53
CA PHE A 7 -7.18 -6.36 22.18
C PHE A 7 -6.23 -7.57 22.13
N LYS A 8 -6.37 -8.53 23.05
CA LYS A 8 -5.59 -9.78 23.07
C LYS A 8 -5.96 -10.73 21.92
N LEU A 9 -7.24 -10.87 21.60
CA LEU A 9 -7.70 -11.64 20.43
C LEU A 9 -7.15 -11.05 19.12
N ARG A 10 -7.20 -9.72 18.98
CA ARG A 10 -6.65 -9.02 17.79
C ARG A 10 -5.14 -9.13 17.66
N LEU A 11 -4.40 -9.20 18.77
CA LEU A 11 -2.95 -9.44 18.77
C LEU A 11 -2.60 -10.87 18.34
N ALA A 12 -3.43 -11.85 18.73
CA ALA A 12 -3.26 -13.25 18.36
C ALA A 12 -3.58 -13.50 16.87
N GLU A 13 -4.60 -12.84 16.32
CA GLU A 13 -4.90 -12.83 14.89
C GLU A 13 -3.79 -12.11 14.09
N ALA A 14 -3.23 -11.02 14.63
CA ALA A 14 -2.10 -10.32 14.03
C ALA A 14 -0.87 -11.21 13.85
N GLY A 15 -0.58 -12.10 14.80
CA GLY A 15 0.54 -13.04 14.72
C GLY A 15 0.44 -14.09 13.60
N GLN A 16 -0.72 -14.27 12.96
CA GLN A 16 -0.92 -15.28 11.92
C GLN A 16 -1.09 -14.73 10.50
N ALA A 17 -1.25 -13.41 10.33
CA ALA A 17 -1.45 -12.80 9.03
C ALA A 17 -0.29 -13.12 8.07
N PRO A 18 -0.56 -13.53 6.81
CA PRO A 18 0.48 -13.81 5.83
C PRO A 18 1.30 -12.53 5.54
N PRO A 19 2.54 -12.68 5.03
CA PRO A 19 3.27 -11.52 4.52
C PRO A 19 2.48 -10.86 3.40
N ALA A 20 2.64 -9.55 3.22
CA ALA A 20 1.83 -8.78 2.28
C ALA A 20 2.63 -7.69 1.56
N MET A 21 2.21 -7.36 0.34
CA MET A 21 2.60 -6.13 -0.35
C MET A 21 1.50 -5.09 -0.18
N VAL A 22 1.87 -3.88 0.23
CA VAL A 22 0.96 -2.74 0.35
C VAL A 22 1.34 -1.68 -0.68
N LEU A 23 0.40 -1.23 -1.51
CA LEU A 23 0.69 -0.15 -2.45
C LEU A 23 0.82 1.17 -1.71
N LEU A 24 2.01 1.76 -1.75
CA LEU A 24 2.27 3.08 -1.22
C LEU A 24 1.97 4.15 -2.28
N VAL A 25 2.61 4.06 -3.44
CA VAL A 25 2.52 5.07 -4.51
C VAL A 25 2.09 4.39 -5.80
N GLY A 26 1.06 4.94 -6.44
CA GLY A 26 0.52 4.48 -7.72
C GLY A 26 -0.80 5.18 -8.03
N PRO A 27 -1.63 4.65 -8.94
CA PRO A 27 -2.96 5.19 -9.22
C PRO A 27 -3.77 5.40 -7.95
N ALA A 28 -4.40 6.58 -7.79
CA ALA A 28 -5.06 6.99 -6.56
C ALA A 28 -6.11 5.97 -6.06
N SER A 29 -6.83 5.33 -6.98
CA SER A 29 -7.83 4.28 -6.70
C SER A 29 -7.25 3.01 -6.06
N SER A 30 -5.92 2.82 -6.13
CA SER A 30 -5.25 1.59 -5.69
C SER A 30 -4.35 1.81 -4.46
N VAL A 31 -4.10 3.05 -4.03
CA VAL A 31 -3.20 3.33 -2.91
C VAL A 31 -3.76 2.75 -1.60
N GLY A 32 -2.92 2.05 -0.85
CA GLY A 32 -3.29 1.32 0.36
C GLY A 32 -3.85 -0.08 0.10
N ARG A 33 -4.08 -0.46 -1.17
CA ARG A 33 -4.43 -1.84 -1.53
C ARG A 33 -3.35 -2.80 -1.06
N GLN A 34 -3.77 -3.95 -0.58
CA GLN A 34 -2.89 -5.01 -0.11
C GLN A 34 -3.05 -6.28 -0.93
N TRP A 35 -1.94 -6.98 -1.10
CA TRP A 35 -1.90 -8.32 -1.67
C TRP A 35 -1.21 -9.25 -0.68
N PRO A 36 -1.93 -10.23 -0.09
CA PRO A 36 -1.29 -11.27 0.69
C PRO A 36 -0.42 -12.15 -0.21
N ILE A 37 0.73 -12.56 0.32
CA ILE A 37 1.71 -13.38 -0.37
C ILE A 37 1.59 -14.81 0.16
N GLU A 38 0.72 -15.57 -0.49
CA GLU A 38 0.38 -16.96 -0.11
C GLU A 38 0.86 -17.99 -1.14
N ASP A 39 1.01 -17.56 -2.39
CA ASP A 39 1.49 -18.45 -3.46
C ASP A 39 3.03 -18.50 -3.46
N PRO A 40 3.64 -19.63 -3.84
CA PRO A 40 5.10 -19.75 -3.97
C PRO A 40 5.72 -18.72 -4.91
N ASP A 41 5.01 -18.36 -5.98
CA ASP A 41 5.46 -17.40 -6.99
C ASP A 41 4.34 -16.39 -7.30
N ILE A 42 4.61 -15.10 -7.10
CA ILE A 42 3.67 -14.01 -7.40
C ILE A 42 4.34 -12.99 -8.31
N VAL A 43 3.73 -12.71 -9.45
CA VAL A 43 4.25 -11.72 -10.40
C VAL A 43 3.61 -10.35 -10.17
N ILE A 44 4.46 -9.33 -10.15
CA ILE A 44 4.10 -7.91 -10.21
C ILE A 44 4.28 -7.44 -11.65
N GLY A 45 3.27 -6.78 -12.21
CA GLY A 45 3.39 -6.24 -13.56
C GLY A 45 2.14 -5.54 -14.07
N ARG A 46 2.27 -4.85 -15.20
CA ARG A 46 1.13 -4.21 -15.89
C ARG A 46 0.33 -5.14 -16.79
N SER A 47 0.68 -6.42 -16.85
CA SER A 47 -0.15 -7.41 -17.53
C SER A 47 -1.34 -7.74 -16.65
N PRO A 48 -2.57 -7.82 -17.18
CA PRO A 48 -3.72 -8.28 -16.40
C PRO A 48 -3.57 -9.74 -15.90
N ASN A 49 -2.61 -10.49 -16.46
CA ASN A 49 -2.27 -11.84 -16.01
C ASN A 49 -1.31 -11.85 -14.79
N ALA A 50 -0.80 -10.69 -14.36
CA ALA A 50 0.00 -10.60 -13.15
C ALA A 50 -0.91 -10.60 -11.91
N LYS A 51 -0.61 -11.43 -10.90
CA LYS A 51 -1.40 -11.49 -9.66
C LYS A 51 -1.40 -10.14 -8.93
N ILE A 52 -0.28 -9.44 -8.93
CA ILE A 52 -0.20 -8.03 -8.55
C ILE A 52 -0.22 -7.19 -9.83
N PHE A 53 -1.43 -6.98 -10.34
CA PHE A 53 -1.67 -6.14 -11.51
C PHE A 53 -1.56 -4.66 -11.15
N VAL A 54 -0.77 -3.93 -11.94
CA VAL A 54 -0.58 -2.48 -11.81
C VAL A 54 -0.81 -1.80 -13.15
N ASP A 55 -1.88 -1.03 -13.28
CA ASP A 55 -2.19 -0.30 -14.50
C ASP A 55 -1.34 0.98 -14.62
N ASP A 56 -0.05 0.82 -14.90
CA ASP A 56 0.89 1.92 -15.10
C ASP A 56 1.92 1.60 -16.20
N ARG A 57 2.13 2.55 -17.12
CA ARG A 57 3.04 2.38 -18.28
C ARG A 57 4.51 2.30 -17.89
N SER A 58 4.89 2.79 -16.72
CA SER A 58 6.25 2.67 -16.18
C SER A 58 6.57 1.27 -15.66
N VAL A 59 5.58 0.38 -15.54
CA VAL A 59 5.76 -1.00 -15.09
C VAL A 59 5.87 -1.94 -16.30
N SER A 60 6.84 -2.85 -16.34
CA SER A 60 6.89 -3.92 -17.36
C SER A 60 5.69 -4.87 -17.26
N LYS A 61 5.34 -5.56 -18.37
CA LYS A 61 4.23 -6.54 -18.39
C LYS A 61 4.37 -7.58 -17.27
N PHE A 62 5.60 -8.07 -17.10
CA PHE A 62 6.05 -8.87 -15.96
C PHE A 62 7.32 -8.16 -15.45
N HIS A 63 7.22 -7.46 -14.32
CA HIS A 63 8.24 -6.53 -13.85
C HIS A 63 9.16 -7.18 -12.82
N ALA A 64 8.55 -7.78 -11.80
CA ALA A 64 9.25 -8.45 -10.74
C ALA A 64 8.44 -9.66 -10.27
N LYS A 65 9.12 -10.60 -9.61
CA LYS A 65 8.52 -11.79 -9.02
C LYS A 65 8.85 -11.84 -7.54
N LEU A 66 7.85 -12.11 -6.72
CA LEU A 66 8.00 -12.49 -5.33
C LEU A 66 8.07 -14.01 -5.25
N VAL A 67 9.00 -14.52 -4.46
CA VAL A 67 9.19 -15.94 -4.19
C VAL A 67 9.01 -16.18 -2.70
N LEU A 68 8.00 -16.95 -2.32
CA LEU A 68 7.74 -17.37 -0.95
C LEU A 68 8.39 -18.73 -0.69
N SER A 69 9.33 -18.80 0.24
CA SER A 69 10.01 -20.05 0.61
C SER A 69 10.30 -20.08 2.10
N GLY A 70 9.82 -21.12 2.80
CA GLY A 70 10.06 -21.27 4.25
C GLY A 70 9.51 -20.12 5.11
N GLY A 71 8.53 -19.36 4.61
CA GLY A 71 8.00 -18.16 5.27
C GLY A 71 8.77 -16.88 4.98
N ASP A 72 9.93 -16.97 4.35
CA ASP A 72 10.69 -15.83 3.83
C ASP A 72 10.18 -15.44 2.44
N VAL A 73 10.20 -14.14 2.15
CA VAL A 73 9.86 -13.60 0.83
C VAL A 73 11.11 -13.00 0.21
N SER A 74 11.40 -13.38 -1.03
CA SER A 74 12.43 -12.75 -1.86
C SER A 74 11.82 -12.07 -3.07
N LEU A 75 12.45 -10.99 -3.53
CA LEU A 75 12.09 -10.25 -4.73
C LEU A 75 13.13 -10.47 -5.82
N MET A 76 12.68 -10.69 -7.04
CA MET A 76 13.55 -10.82 -8.22
C MET A 76 13.04 -9.92 -9.34
N ASP A 77 13.90 -9.05 -9.87
CA ASP A 77 13.60 -8.26 -11.06
C ASP A 77 13.61 -9.17 -12.31
N LEU A 78 12.55 -9.08 -13.13
CA LEU A 78 12.38 -9.87 -14.35
C LEU A 78 12.86 -9.09 -15.59
N GLU A 79 14.07 -8.55 -15.50
CA GLU A 79 14.69 -7.72 -16.55
C GLU A 79 13.83 -6.52 -16.94
N SER A 80 13.29 -5.83 -15.95
CA SER A 80 12.36 -4.73 -16.19
C SER A 80 13.02 -3.55 -16.89
N THR A 81 12.22 -2.76 -17.62
CA THR A 81 12.71 -1.58 -18.36
C THR A 81 13.15 -0.48 -17.41
N ASN A 82 12.31 -0.13 -16.42
CA ASN A 82 12.56 0.95 -15.46
C ASN A 82 13.26 0.48 -14.18
N LYS A 83 13.65 -0.79 -14.13
CA LYS A 83 14.34 -1.44 -13.02
C LYS A 83 13.52 -1.51 -11.73
N THR A 84 13.95 -2.43 -10.87
CA THR A 84 13.43 -2.60 -9.53
C THR A 84 14.44 -2.07 -8.51
N PHE A 85 13.96 -1.35 -7.51
CA PHE A 85 14.77 -0.84 -6.41
C PHE A 85 14.19 -1.30 -5.08
N VAL A 86 15.06 -1.64 -4.14
CA VAL A 86 14.69 -1.92 -2.74
C VAL A 86 15.37 -0.87 -1.86
N ASN A 87 14.58 -0.10 -1.09
CA ASN A 87 15.05 1.00 -0.25
C ASN A 87 15.95 1.99 -1.01
N GLY A 88 15.58 2.32 -2.26
CA GLY A 88 16.32 3.22 -3.14
C GLY A 88 17.57 2.62 -3.80
N LYS A 89 17.95 1.37 -3.47
CA LYS A 89 19.08 0.67 -4.09
C LYS A 89 18.61 -0.19 -5.25
N LEU A 90 19.26 -0.05 -6.41
CA LEU A 90 19.00 -0.89 -7.58
C LEU A 90 19.35 -2.35 -7.25
N ILE A 91 18.43 -3.27 -7.53
CA ILE A 91 18.71 -4.71 -7.41
C ILE A 91 19.17 -5.29 -8.76
N PRO A 92 20.05 -6.30 -8.75
CA PRO A 92 20.45 -6.99 -9.98
C PRO A 92 19.26 -7.76 -10.60
N PRO A 93 19.16 -7.79 -11.95
CA PRO A 93 18.14 -8.57 -12.64
C PRO A 93 18.37 -10.07 -12.43
N LEU A 94 17.28 -10.85 -12.39
CA LEU A 94 17.27 -12.31 -12.29
C LEU A 94 18.00 -12.87 -11.04
N GLN A 95 18.20 -12.04 -10.02
CA GLN A 95 18.80 -12.43 -8.75
C GLN A 95 17.79 -12.19 -7.61
N PRO A 96 17.41 -13.23 -6.85
CA PRO A 96 16.54 -13.07 -5.69
C PRO A 96 17.22 -12.30 -4.56
N ILE A 97 16.54 -11.26 -4.06
CA ILE A 97 16.94 -10.50 -2.88
C ILE A 97 15.90 -10.74 -1.79
N LYS A 98 16.34 -11.24 -0.63
CA LYS A 98 15.45 -11.45 0.53
C LYS A 98 14.93 -10.09 1.03
N LEU A 99 13.60 -9.97 1.16
CA LEU A 99 12.96 -8.79 1.72
C LEU A 99 12.98 -8.82 3.24
N GLN A 100 13.00 -7.64 3.84
CA GLN A 100 12.87 -7.40 5.28
C GLN A 100 11.61 -6.57 5.53
N ASN A 101 11.03 -6.73 6.72
CA ASN A 101 9.83 -6.01 7.10
C ASN A 101 10.00 -4.49 6.91
N ASN A 102 8.99 -3.84 6.36
CA ASN A 102 8.95 -2.43 6.00
C ASN A 102 9.82 -2.01 4.79
N ASP A 103 10.45 -2.96 4.09
CA ASP A 103 11.18 -2.64 2.86
C ASP A 103 10.27 -1.94 1.85
N GLN A 104 10.82 -0.91 1.19
CA GLN A 104 10.16 -0.21 0.11
C GLN A 104 10.65 -0.72 -1.24
N ILE A 105 9.72 -1.19 -2.05
CA ILE A 105 9.98 -1.77 -3.37
C ILE A 105 9.47 -0.81 -4.43
N LYS A 106 10.36 -0.25 -5.25
CA LYS A 106 10.00 0.61 -6.38
C LYS A 106 10.11 -0.17 -7.69
N THR A 107 9.03 -0.18 -8.46
CA THR A 107 8.93 -0.75 -9.81
C THR A 107 8.42 0.34 -10.75
N GLY A 108 9.29 0.98 -11.54
CA GLY A 108 8.90 2.19 -12.29
C GLY A 108 8.52 3.34 -11.36
N ASN A 109 7.33 3.93 -11.54
CA ASN A 109 6.78 5.00 -10.69
C ASN A 109 5.97 4.47 -9.50
N ILE A 110 5.90 3.16 -9.35
CA ILE A 110 5.05 2.47 -8.39
C ILE A 110 5.91 2.06 -7.20
N ILE A 111 5.41 2.29 -5.98
CA ILE A 111 6.11 1.94 -4.74
C ILE A 111 5.21 1.10 -3.87
N PHE A 112 5.76 0.01 -3.38
CA PHE A 112 5.14 -0.88 -2.42
C PHE A 112 5.92 -0.88 -1.11
N LYS A 113 5.23 -1.26 -0.03
CA LYS A 113 5.82 -1.64 1.25
C LYS A 113 5.62 -3.13 1.46
N PHE A 114 6.68 -3.83 1.82
CA PHE A 114 6.58 -5.22 2.27
C PHE A 114 6.29 -5.26 3.77
N LEU A 115 5.30 -6.06 4.14
CA LEU A 115 4.99 -6.41 5.53
C LEU A 115 5.26 -7.89 5.73
N GLU A 116 6.07 -8.22 6.72
CA GLU A 116 6.34 -9.62 7.05
C GLU A 116 5.13 -10.29 7.70
N ARG A 117 5.19 -11.61 7.78
CA ARG A 117 4.19 -12.40 8.51
C ARG A 117 4.06 -11.90 9.95
N GLY A 118 2.84 -11.76 10.45
CA GLY A 118 2.66 -11.38 11.85
C GLY A 118 2.64 -9.86 12.11
N SER A 119 2.82 -9.03 11.07
CA SER A 119 2.86 -7.58 11.23
C SER A 119 1.50 -7.03 11.67
N ILE A 120 1.48 -6.28 12.78
CA ILE A 120 0.29 -5.59 13.28
C ILE A 120 -0.27 -4.64 12.21
N GLU A 121 0.59 -4.05 11.38
CA GLU A 121 0.17 -3.20 10.27
C GLU A 121 -0.62 -3.96 9.20
N THR A 122 -0.37 -5.25 8.98
CA THR A 122 -1.15 -6.05 8.02
C THR A 122 -2.61 -6.15 8.48
N VAL A 123 -2.83 -6.35 9.78
CA VAL A 123 -4.19 -6.41 10.36
C VAL A 123 -4.82 -5.03 10.48
N ALA A 124 -4.07 -4.04 10.98
CA ALA A 124 -4.57 -2.69 11.14
C ALA A 124 -4.92 -2.07 9.79
N SER A 125 -4.14 -2.31 8.74
CA SER A 125 -4.35 -1.70 7.44
C SER A 125 -5.34 -2.49 6.57
N ALA A 126 -5.60 -3.77 6.86
CA ALA A 126 -6.74 -4.53 6.32
C ALA A 126 -8.08 -4.11 6.96
N GLN A 127 -8.08 -3.77 8.27
CA GLN A 127 -9.30 -3.38 9.01
C GLN A 127 -9.57 -1.85 9.01
N ALA A 128 -8.54 -1.01 9.00
CA ALA A 128 -8.68 0.46 9.00
C ALA A 128 -9.26 0.98 7.69
N PHE A 129 -9.18 0.20 6.61
CA PHE A 129 -9.83 0.54 5.34
C PHE A 129 -11.37 0.48 5.44
N ASP A 130 -11.94 -0.29 6.38
CA ASP A 130 -13.37 -0.63 6.31
C ASP A 130 -14.31 0.29 7.12
N ARG A 131 -13.92 0.84 8.29
CA ARG A 131 -14.94 1.49 9.17
C ARG A 131 -14.56 2.71 10.02
N ALA A 132 -13.28 3.07 10.17
CA ALA A 132 -12.89 4.16 11.09
C ALA A 132 -12.41 5.44 10.38
N LEU A 133 -12.19 5.35 9.07
CA LEU A 133 -11.49 6.38 8.28
C LEU A 133 -12.38 7.04 7.23
N THR A 134 -13.64 6.66 7.12
CA THR A 134 -14.61 7.22 6.16
C THR A 134 -15.68 8.01 6.90
N ASP A 135 -16.09 9.14 6.32
CA ASP A 135 -17.23 9.91 6.77
C ASP A 135 -18.53 9.20 6.35
N ALA A 136 -19.47 9.04 7.28
CA ALA A 136 -20.67 8.23 7.03
C ALA A 136 -21.67 8.88 6.08
N LEU A 137 -21.59 10.20 5.87
CA LEU A 137 -22.49 10.94 5.00
C LEU A 137 -22.00 10.94 3.55
N THR A 138 -20.69 11.00 3.34
CA THR A 138 -20.09 11.21 2.02
C THR A 138 -19.23 10.04 1.54
N GLU A 139 -18.98 9.05 2.39
CA GLU A 139 -18.10 7.89 2.16
C GLU A 139 -16.64 8.25 1.83
N ILE A 140 -16.26 9.53 1.92
CA ILE A 140 -14.89 10.00 1.69
C ILE A 140 -14.02 9.82 2.95
N ALA A 141 -12.70 9.85 2.76
CA ALA A 141 -11.75 9.79 3.88
C ALA A 141 -11.96 10.97 4.85
N ASN A 142 -12.14 10.68 6.14
CA ASN A 142 -12.35 11.66 7.18
C ASN A 142 -11.04 12.36 7.60
N ARG A 143 -11.15 13.39 8.46
CA ARG A 143 -9.99 14.15 8.95
C ARG A 143 -8.93 13.26 9.62
N GLY A 144 -9.33 12.26 10.40
CA GLY A 144 -8.40 11.34 11.05
C GLY A 144 -7.59 10.53 10.04
N ALA A 145 -8.20 10.14 8.92
CA ALA A 145 -7.51 9.48 7.82
C ALA A 145 -6.47 10.38 7.15
N LEU A 146 -6.79 11.66 6.96
CA LEU A 146 -5.86 12.65 6.43
C LEU A 146 -4.68 12.84 7.38
N GLU A 147 -4.92 13.04 8.67
CA GLU A 147 -3.87 13.25 9.68
C GLU A 147 -2.95 12.02 9.80
N ALA A 148 -3.49 10.80 9.67
CA ALA A 148 -2.70 9.58 9.69
C ALA A 148 -1.82 9.42 8.43
N LYS A 149 -2.34 9.79 7.24
CA LYS A 149 -1.63 9.59 5.96
C LYS A 149 -0.73 10.75 5.56
N ALA A 150 -1.01 11.99 5.99
CA ALA A 150 -0.28 13.17 5.59
C ALA A 150 1.23 13.09 5.89
N PRO A 151 1.70 12.67 7.08
CA PRO A 151 3.13 12.52 7.34
C PRO A 151 3.83 11.57 6.37
N GLU A 152 3.11 10.53 5.92
CA GLU A 152 3.62 9.59 4.93
C GLU A 152 3.78 10.25 3.55
N PHE A 153 2.79 11.01 3.10
CA PHE A 153 2.87 11.75 1.84
C PHE A 153 4.01 12.77 1.82
N PHE A 154 4.19 13.53 2.91
CA PHE A 154 5.31 14.48 3.04
C PHE A 154 6.66 13.77 3.04
N LYS A 155 6.80 12.70 3.84
CA LYS A 155 8.03 11.91 3.90
C LYS A 155 8.37 11.29 2.55
N ARG A 156 7.37 10.83 1.79
CA ARG A 156 7.54 10.31 0.42
C ARG A 156 7.99 11.41 -0.53
N ALA A 157 7.35 12.57 -0.53
CA ALA A 157 7.72 13.70 -1.38
C ALA A 157 9.17 14.12 -1.14
N SER A 158 9.58 14.21 0.12
CA SER A 158 10.94 14.60 0.50
C SER A 158 11.99 13.54 0.19
N LEU A 159 11.68 12.25 0.41
CA LEU A 159 12.67 11.16 0.26
C LEU A 159 12.83 10.69 -1.18
N LEU A 160 11.80 10.81 -2.00
CA LEU A 160 11.75 10.19 -3.32
C LEU A 160 11.77 11.22 -4.45
N GLY A 161 11.77 12.52 -4.13
CA GLY A 161 11.78 13.61 -5.10
C GLY A 161 10.50 13.72 -5.92
N PHE A 162 9.40 13.13 -5.46
CA PHE A 162 8.11 13.25 -6.12
C PHE A 162 7.40 14.55 -5.74
N PRO A 163 6.85 15.31 -6.70
CA PRO A 163 6.07 16.49 -6.39
C PRO A 163 4.79 16.09 -5.64
N LEU A 164 4.49 16.80 -4.56
CA LEU A 164 3.26 16.64 -3.78
C LEU A 164 2.38 17.88 -4.00
N SER A 165 1.15 17.64 -4.46
CA SER A 165 0.12 18.67 -4.61
C SER A 165 -1.04 18.39 -3.66
N LEU A 166 -1.53 19.42 -2.99
CA LEU A 166 -2.69 19.37 -2.12
C LEU A 166 -3.76 20.31 -2.70
N LEU A 167 -4.96 19.77 -2.91
CA LEU A 167 -6.14 20.55 -3.27
C LEU A 167 -7.09 20.58 -2.07
N ILE A 168 -7.45 21.77 -1.64
CA ILE A 168 -8.46 22.01 -0.61
C ILE A 168 -9.53 22.89 -1.25
N PHE A 169 -10.79 22.50 -1.11
CA PHE A 169 -11.92 23.30 -1.58
C PHE A 169 -13.05 23.24 -0.56
N ASP A 170 -13.88 24.27 -0.57
CA ASP A 170 -15.09 24.39 0.24
C ASP A 170 -16.28 24.68 -0.68
N ILE A 171 -17.49 24.35 -0.23
CA ILE A 171 -18.71 24.61 -1.00
C ILE A 171 -19.17 26.04 -0.72
N ASP A 172 -19.08 26.89 -1.74
CA ASP A 172 -19.59 28.25 -1.66
C ASP A 172 -21.10 28.27 -1.34
N LYS A 173 -21.51 29.16 -0.42
CA LYS A 173 -22.91 29.38 -0.05
C LYS A 173 -23.64 28.12 0.44
N PHE A 174 -22.94 27.17 1.06
CA PHE A 174 -23.53 25.93 1.59
C PHE A 174 -24.78 26.18 2.45
N LYS A 175 -24.77 27.24 3.29
CA LYS A 175 -25.92 27.63 4.10
C LYS A 175 -27.18 27.95 3.27
N LEU A 176 -27.05 28.65 2.15
CA LEU A 176 -28.17 28.98 1.27
C LEU A 176 -28.77 27.71 0.64
N VAL A 177 -27.93 26.75 0.27
CA VAL A 177 -28.39 25.46 -0.26
C VAL A 177 -29.19 24.70 0.79
N ASN A 178 -28.67 24.63 2.02
CA ASN A 178 -29.35 23.96 3.13
C ASN A 178 -30.68 24.66 3.49
N ASP A 179 -30.69 26.00 3.54
CA ASP A 179 -31.89 26.80 3.80
C ASP A 179 -32.95 26.66 2.67
N THR A 180 -32.53 26.32 1.44
CA THR A 180 -33.44 26.16 0.28
C THR A 180 -33.94 24.72 0.10
N HIS A 181 -33.14 23.72 0.45
CA HIS A 181 -33.39 22.32 0.10
C HIS A 181 -33.47 21.34 1.28
N GLY A 182 -33.11 21.76 2.50
CA GLY A 182 -33.12 20.93 3.71
C GLY A 182 -31.76 20.38 4.08
#